data_AF-A0A818ZBV0-F1
#
_entry.id   AF-A0A818ZBV0-F1
#
_cell.length_a   1.000
_cell.length_b   1.000
_cell.length_c   1.000
_cell.angle_alpha   90.00
_cell.angle_beta   90.00
_cell.angle_gamma   90.00
#
_symmetry.space_group_name_H-M   'P 1'
#
loop_
_entity.id
_entity.type
_entity.pdbx_description
1 polymer ?
#
loop_
_entity_poly.entity_id
_entity_poly.type
_entity_poly.pdbx_seq_one_letter_code
_entity_poly.pdbx_strand_id
1 'polypeptide(L)'
;MVSNPSMMDYYKELGITRHAIAADIRTAYKRLALLWHPDRNKDSDAEEKFKKIKQAYDVLSDDNRRREYDEQRAMSSQRKRNARFETKKAATTNMNYTEPNQDSFNLHTFDQFMSTPIDPFDISTISILCYISK
;
A
#
# COMPACT_ATOMS: atom_id res chain seq x y z
N MET A 1 -6.79 -32.18 -4.29
CA MET A 1 -6.58 -30.82 -4.81
C MET A 1 -6.84 -29.85 -3.67
N VAL A 2 -5.79 -29.26 -3.09
CA VAL A 2 -5.92 -28.34 -1.94
C VAL A 2 -6.23 -26.95 -2.51
N SER A 3 -7.39 -26.40 -2.14
CA SER A 3 -7.82 -25.06 -2.54
C SER A 3 -6.84 -24.01 -2.04
N ASN A 4 -6.30 -23.20 -2.93
CA ASN A 4 -5.24 -22.25 -2.63
C ASN A 4 -5.83 -21.02 -1.89
N PRO A 5 -5.40 -20.71 -0.65
CA PRO A 5 -6.04 -19.78 0.29
C PRO A 5 -5.94 -18.27 -0.06
N SER A 6 -5.29 -17.90 -1.16
CA SER A 6 -4.74 -16.56 -1.34
C SER A 6 -5.75 -15.45 -1.68
N MET A 7 -7.02 -15.79 -1.95
CA MET A 7 -8.04 -14.81 -2.36
C MET A 7 -9.23 -14.67 -1.39
N MET A 8 -9.44 -15.61 -0.47
CA MET A 8 -10.53 -15.53 0.51
C MET A 8 -10.09 -14.78 1.78
N ASP A 9 -10.89 -13.78 2.19
CA ASP A 9 -10.72 -13.09 3.47
C ASP A 9 -11.28 -13.94 4.62
N TYR A 10 -10.45 -14.79 5.23
CA TYR A 10 -10.88 -15.72 6.29
C TYR A 10 -11.52 -15.06 7.51
N TYR A 11 -11.05 -13.88 7.86
CA TYR A 11 -11.63 -13.08 8.94
C TYR A 11 -13.10 -12.71 8.64
N LYS A 12 -13.44 -12.43 7.38
CA LYS A 12 -14.81 -12.10 6.97
C LYS A 12 -15.73 -13.32 6.97
N GLU A 13 -15.22 -14.48 6.51
CA GLU A 13 -16.00 -15.73 6.50
C GLU A 13 -16.44 -16.17 7.90
N LEU A 14 -15.57 -15.96 8.91
CA LEU A 14 -15.90 -16.21 10.31
C LEU A 14 -16.65 -15.06 10.98
N GLY A 15 -16.79 -13.90 10.32
CA GLY A 15 -17.44 -12.72 10.87
C GLY A 15 -16.68 -12.08 12.05
N ILE A 16 -15.36 -12.24 12.08
CA ILE A 16 -14.49 -11.76 13.16
C ILE A 16 -13.55 -10.67 12.69
N THR A 17 -13.04 -9.89 13.64
CA THR A 17 -12.00 -8.90 13.34
C THR A 17 -10.62 -9.58 13.33
N ARG A 18 -9.67 -8.93 12.65
CA ARG A 18 -8.25 -9.33 12.66
C ARG A 18 -7.58 -9.27 14.04
N HIS A 19 -8.22 -8.65 15.02
CA HIS A 19 -7.75 -8.54 16.40
C HIS A 19 -8.38 -9.59 17.32
N ALA A 20 -9.24 -10.46 16.78
CA ALA A 20 -9.90 -11.50 17.56
C ALA A 20 -8.87 -12.48 18.16
N ILE A 21 -9.18 -12.92 19.38
CA ILE A 21 -8.40 -13.93 20.11
C ILE A 21 -8.80 -15.35 19.66
N ALA A 22 -7.94 -16.34 19.93
CA ALA A 22 -8.21 -17.75 19.58
C ALA A 22 -9.51 -18.30 20.22
N ALA A 23 -9.96 -17.74 21.34
CA ALA A 23 -11.25 -18.11 21.94
C ALA A 23 -12.44 -17.66 21.09
N ASP A 24 -12.38 -16.45 20.52
CA ASP A 24 -13.42 -15.89 19.67
C ASP A 24 -13.52 -16.65 18.34
N ILE A 25 -12.36 -17.00 17.76
CA ILE A 25 -12.28 -17.81 16.54
C ILE A 25 -12.98 -19.16 16.73
N ARG A 26 -12.68 -19.85 17.84
CA ARG A 26 -13.33 -21.13 18.19
C ARG A 26 -14.83 -20.99 18.40
N THR A 27 -15.26 -19.90 19.05
CA THR A 27 -16.68 -19.65 19.33
C THR A 27 -17.45 -19.33 18.06
N ALA A 28 -16.92 -18.47 17.20
CA ALA A 28 -17.49 -18.14 15.90
C ALA A 28 -17.62 -19.38 15.00
N TYR A 29 -16.56 -20.20 14.93
CA TYR A 29 -16.58 -21.46 14.18
C TYR A 29 -17.69 -22.40 14.66
N LYS A 30 -17.83 -22.61 15.97
CA LYS A 30 -18.90 -23.47 16.53
C LYS A 30 -20.29 -22.99 16.15
N ARG A 31 -20.55 -21.68 16.23
CA ARG A 31 -21.85 -21.07 15.89
C ARG A 31 -22.18 -21.27 14.41
N LEU A 32 -21.21 -21.03 13.53
CA LEU A 32 -21.39 -21.17 12.09
C LEU A 32 -21.50 -22.63 11.65
N ALA A 33 -20.72 -23.53 12.26
CA ALA A 33 -20.77 -24.96 11.98
C ALA A 33 -22.15 -25.56 12.29
N LEU A 34 -22.80 -25.13 13.38
CA LEU A 34 -24.17 -25.56 13.69
C LEU A 34 -25.19 -25.01 12.70
N LEU A 35 -25.00 -23.77 12.23
CA LEU A 35 -25.92 -23.12 11.29
C LEU A 35 -25.87 -23.75 9.89
N TRP A 36 -24.66 -24.08 9.43
CA TRP A 36 -24.39 -24.63 8.09
C TRP A 36 -24.17 -26.15 8.10
N HIS A 37 -24.59 -26.85 9.16
CA HIS A 37 -24.41 -28.30 9.25
C HIS A 37 -25.31 -29.01 8.22
N PRO A 38 -24.80 -29.96 7.41
CA PRO A 38 -25.57 -30.63 6.35
C PRO A 38 -26.76 -31.45 6.86
N ASP A 39 -26.72 -31.87 8.13
CA ASP A 39 -27.84 -32.57 8.78
C ASP A 39 -29.04 -31.64 9.03
N ARG A 40 -28.77 -30.36 9.35
CA ARG A 40 -29.79 -29.37 9.70
C ARG A 40 -30.20 -28.49 8.53
N ASN A 41 -29.28 -28.26 7.60
CA ASN A 41 -29.53 -27.48 6.39
C ASN A 41 -29.18 -28.29 5.15
N LYS A 42 -30.19 -28.54 4.31
CA LYS A 42 -30.11 -29.38 3.10
C LYS A 42 -29.82 -28.58 1.83
N ASP A 43 -29.54 -27.29 1.96
CA ASP A 43 -29.15 -26.44 0.84
C ASP A 43 -27.79 -26.86 0.27
N SER A 44 -27.65 -26.85 -1.05
CA SER A 44 -26.37 -27.07 -1.74
C SER A 44 -25.29 -26.08 -1.32
N ASP A 45 -25.71 -24.86 -0.99
CA ASP A 45 -24.80 -23.77 -0.61
C ASP A 45 -24.25 -23.95 0.82
N ALA A 46 -24.90 -24.77 1.65
CA ALA A 46 -24.45 -25.03 3.01
C ALA A 46 -23.11 -25.77 3.01
N GLU A 47 -22.91 -26.71 2.09
CA GLU A 47 -21.66 -27.45 1.96
C GLU A 47 -20.51 -26.52 1.55
N GLU A 48 -20.73 -25.62 0.59
CA GLU A 48 -19.71 -24.68 0.14
C GLU A 48 -19.31 -23.70 1.26
N LYS A 49 -20.29 -23.14 1.98
CA LYS A 49 -20.03 -22.27 3.13
C LYS A 49 -19.32 -23.00 4.25
N PHE A 50 -19.73 -24.23 4.55
CA PHE A 50 -19.07 -25.05 5.58
C PHE A 50 -17.60 -25.33 5.22
N LYS A 51 -17.30 -25.62 3.95
CA LYS A 51 -15.91 -25.77 3.48
C LYS A 51 -15.09 -24.48 3.70
N LYS A 52 -15.65 -23.31 3.37
CA LYS A 52 -14.99 -22.00 3.58
C LYS A 52 -14.73 -21.73 5.07
N ILE A 53 -15.74 -21.94 5.93
CA ILE A 53 -15.64 -21.76 7.38
C ILE A 53 -14.58 -22.69 7.98
N LYS A 54 -14.55 -23.96 7.55
CA LYS A 54 -13.56 -24.95 7.99
C LYS A 54 -12.13 -24.56 7.59
N GLN A 55 -11.94 -24.11 6.35
CA GLN A 55 -10.64 -23.62 5.87
C GLN A 55 -10.18 -22.39 6.65
N ALA A 56 -11.07 -21.43 6.89
CA ALA A 56 -10.77 -20.25 7.69
C ALA A 56 -10.30 -20.61 9.10
N TYR A 57 -10.98 -21.56 9.75
CA TYR A 57 -10.59 -22.04 11.07
C TYR A 57 -9.23 -22.76 11.07
N ASP A 58 -8.95 -23.61 10.08
CA ASP A 58 -7.67 -24.35 9.99
C ASP A 58 -6.46 -23.41 9.86
N VAL A 59 -6.62 -22.28 9.16
CA VAL A 59 -5.56 -21.28 9.01
C VAL A 59 -5.46 -20.36 10.23
N LEU A 60 -6.59 -19.91 10.78
CA LEU A 60 -6.61 -18.92 11.86
C LEU A 60 -6.47 -19.51 13.27
N SER A 61 -6.66 -20.81 13.44
CA SER A 61 -6.55 -21.47 14.76
C SER A 61 -5.11 -21.68 15.23
N ASP A 62 -4.15 -21.78 14.30
CA ASP A 62 -2.72 -21.92 14.58
C ASP A 62 -2.02 -20.57 14.35
N ASP A 63 -1.29 -20.09 15.36
CA ASP A 63 -0.58 -18.82 15.31
C ASP A 63 0.48 -18.79 14.19
N ASN A 64 1.14 -19.92 13.90
CA ASN A 64 2.14 -20.00 12.82
C ASN A 64 1.48 -19.87 11.46
N ARG A 65 0.37 -20.58 11.23
CA ARG A 65 -0.37 -20.55 9.96
C ARG A 65 -1.04 -19.20 9.74
N ARG A 66 -1.54 -18.58 10.82
CA ARG A 66 -2.07 -17.21 10.79
C ARG A 66 -1.00 -16.20 10.39
N ARG A 67 0.19 -16.31 10.97
CA ARG A 67 1.31 -15.43 10.63
C ARG A 67 1.72 -15.59 9.17
N GLU A 68 1.87 -16.82 8.70
CA GLU A 68 2.24 -17.10 7.31
C GLU A 68 1.20 -16.53 6.34
N TYR A 69 -0.09 -16.68 6.65
CA TYR A 69 -1.18 -16.10 5.86
C TYR A 69 -1.11 -14.56 5.80
N ASP A 70 -0.90 -13.91 6.95
CA ASP A 70 -0.79 -12.44 7.02
C ASP A 70 0.45 -11.93 6.25
N GLU A 71 1.57 -12.66 6.32
CA GLU A 71 2.81 -12.36 5.59
C GLU A 71 2.62 -12.54 4.06
N GLN A 72 2.03 -13.65 3.60
CA GLN A 72 1.74 -13.89 2.18
C GLN A 72 0.79 -12.81 1.60
N ARG A 73 -0.18 -12.35 2.38
CA ARG A 73 -1.10 -11.26 1.99
C ARG A 73 -0.38 -9.92 1.85
N ALA A 74 0.58 -9.64 2.73
CA ALA A 74 1.40 -8.43 2.64
C ALA A 74 2.31 -8.47 1.40
N MET A 75 2.98 -9.60 1.13
CA MET A 75 3.87 -9.77 -0.03
C MET A 75 3.14 -9.65 -1.36
N SER A 76 1.95 -10.25 -1.48
CA SER A 76 1.13 -10.16 -2.71
C SER A 76 0.68 -8.73 -3.00
N SER A 77 0.39 -7.94 -1.96
CA SER A 77 0.09 -6.51 -2.08
C SER A 77 1.30 -5.70 -2.55
N GLN A 78 2.50 -6.06 -2.10
CA GLN A 78 3.75 -5.40 -2.49
C GLN A 78 4.12 -5.65 -3.96
N ARG A 79 3.92 -6.88 -4.46
CA ARG A 79 4.17 -7.20 -5.89
C ARG A 79 3.31 -6.35 -6.83
N LYS A 80 2.03 -6.14 -6.50
CA LYS A 80 1.14 -5.27 -7.28
C LYS A 80 1.56 -3.80 -7.23
N ARG A 81 2.03 -3.31 -6.07
CA ARG A 81 2.57 -1.95 -5.94
C ARG A 81 3.79 -1.77 -6.83
N ASN A 82 4.77 -2.66 -6.73
CA ASN A 82 6.02 -2.56 -7.50
C ASN A 82 5.76 -2.61 -9.01
N ALA A 83 4.92 -3.52 -9.49
CA ALA A 83 4.53 -3.59 -10.91
C ALA A 83 3.87 -2.29 -11.41
N ARG A 84 3.07 -1.62 -10.56
CA ARG A 84 2.45 -0.32 -10.88
C ARG A 84 3.46 0.83 -10.91
N PHE A 85 4.53 0.76 -10.11
CA PHE A 85 5.60 1.75 -10.16
C PHE A 85 6.47 1.59 -11.42
N GLU A 86 6.77 0.36 -11.83
CA GLU A 86 7.53 0.09 -13.07
C GLU A 86 6.80 0.56 -14.33
N THR A 87 5.50 0.31 -14.46
CA THR A 87 4.72 0.77 -15.63
C THR A 87 4.61 2.29 -15.70
N LYS A 88 4.51 2.97 -14.55
CA LYS A 88 4.54 4.44 -14.50
C LYS A 88 5.93 5.01 -14.80
N LYS A 89 6.99 4.33 -14.40
CA LYS A 89 8.38 4.73 -14.71
C LYS A 89 8.67 4.59 -16.20
N ALA A 90 8.23 3.51 -16.83
CA ALA A 90 8.39 3.28 -18.27
C ALA A 90 7.60 4.27 -19.14
N ALA A 91 6.42 4.72 -18.72
CA ALA A 91 5.65 5.75 -19.43
C ALA A 91 6.31 7.15 -19.38
N THR A 92 7.16 7.41 -18.39
CA THR A 92 7.93 8.66 -18.28
C THR A 92 9.30 8.58 -18.99
N THR A 93 9.83 7.39 -19.23
CA THR A 93 11.16 7.20 -19.86
C THR A 93 11.21 7.48 -21.37
N ASN A 94 10.08 7.77 -22.04
CA ASN A 94 10.05 8.38 -23.38
C ASN A 94 9.78 9.90 -23.37
N MET A 95 10.04 10.57 -22.25
CA MET A 95 10.26 12.02 -22.28
C MET A 95 11.72 12.22 -22.68
N ASN A 96 11.94 12.70 -23.91
CA ASN A 96 13.18 13.37 -24.28
C ASN A 96 13.44 14.46 -23.24
N TYR A 97 14.33 14.18 -22.30
CA TYR A 97 15.00 15.23 -21.56
C TYR A 97 15.91 15.92 -22.58
N THR A 98 15.39 16.95 -23.24
CA THR A 98 16.25 18.01 -23.73
C THR A 98 16.94 18.56 -22.50
N GLU A 99 18.24 18.27 -22.35
CA GLU A 99 19.07 18.99 -21.40
C GLU A 99 18.78 20.48 -21.60
N PRO A 100 18.35 21.24 -20.57
CA PRO A 100 18.37 22.68 -20.68
C PRO A 100 19.83 23.04 -20.93
N ASN A 101 20.05 23.70 -22.07
CA ASN A 101 21.34 24.24 -22.47
C ASN A 101 21.99 24.86 -21.23
N GLN A 102 23.22 24.44 -20.95
CA GLN A 102 24.06 25.06 -19.95
C GLN A 102 24.40 26.46 -20.50
N ASP A 103 23.43 27.37 -20.46
CA ASP A 103 23.65 28.79 -20.64
C ASP A 103 24.44 29.21 -19.40
N SER A 104 25.74 28.99 -19.52
CA SER A 104 26.82 29.51 -18.71
C SER A 104 26.38 30.81 -18.04
N PHE A 105 26.23 30.76 -16.72
CA PHE A 105 26.24 31.96 -15.89
C PHE A 105 27.51 32.73 -16.24
N ASN A 106 27.40 33.70 -17.15
CA ASN A 106 28.53 34.53 -17.52
C ASN A 106 28.89 35.38 -16.31
N LEU A 107 30.01 35.04 -15.66
CA LEU A 107 30.61 35.77 -14.53
C LEU A 107 30.87 37.26 -14.87
N HIS A 108 30.85 37.62 -16.16
CA HIS A 108 30.95 38.99 -16.64
C HIS A 108 29.71 39.86 -16.31
N THR A 109 28.57 39.27 -15.99
CA THR A 109 27.36 40.02 -15.60
C THR A 109 27.37 40.42 -14.12
N PHE A 110 28.15 39.73 -13.28
CA PHE A 110 28.22 40.01 -11.84
C PHE A 110 29.03 41.28 -11.53
N ASP A 111 30.02 41.60 -12.36
CA ASP A 111 30.86 42.79 -12.20
C ASP A 111 30.09 44.10 -12.53
N GLN A 112 29.08 43.99 -13.40
CA GLN A 112 28.17 45.10 -13.72
C GLN A 112 27.20 45.42 -12.57
N PHE A 113 26.94 44.47 -11.67
CA PHE A 113 25.97 44.62 -10.58
C PHE A 113 26.56 45.34 -9.34
N MET A 114 27.87 45.24 -9.10
CA MET A 114 28.50 45.84 -7.92
C MET A 114 28.98 47.29 -8.11
N SER A 115 28.85 47.85 -9.32
CA SER A 115 29.36 49.20 -9.66
C SER A 115 28.29 50.26 -9.93
N THR A 116 27.00 49.94 -9.80
CA THR A 116 25.95 50.96 -9.95
C THR A 116 25.76 51.74 -8.64
N PRO A 117 25.71 53.08 -8.68
CA PRO A 117 25.41 53.90 -7.51
C PRO A 117 24.03 53.51 -6.93
N ILE A 118 24.02 53.23 -5.64
CA ILE A 118 22.85 52.80 -4.87
C ILE A 118 21.85 53.96 -4.79
N ASP A 119 20.73 53.85 -5.52
CA ASP A 119 19.56 54.69 -5.30
C ASP A 119 18.72 54.09 -4.14
N PRO A 120 18.46 54.84 -3.06
CA PRO A 120 17.85 54.30 -1.83
C PRO A 120 16.34 54.01 -1.91
N PHE A 121 15.74 53.80 -3.10
CA PHE A 121 14.29 53.62 -3.25
C PHE A 121 13.86 52.51 -4.23
N ASP A 122 14.64 51.45 -4.42
CA ASP A 122 14.20 50.26 -5.16
C ASP A 122 14.13 48.99 -4.27
N ILE A 123 12.91 48.43 -4.17
CA ILE A 123 12.49 47.36 -3.26
C ILE A 123 12.97 45.97 -3.76
N SER A 124 13.55 45.89 -4.96
CA SER A 124 13.96 44.63 -5.59
C SER A 124 15.20 43.94 -4.97
N THR A 125 16.04 44.65 -4.22
CA THR A 125 17.29 44.10 -3.65
C THR A 125 17.13 43.40 -2.30
N ILE A 126 16.08 43.73 -1.54
CA ILE A 126 15.87 43.18 -0.19
C ILE A 126 15.47 41.69 -0.25
N SER A 127 14.88 41.25 -1.36
CA SER A 127 14.39 39.86 -1.48
C SER A 127 15.49 38.81 -1.69
N ILE A 128 16.66 39.20 -2.21
CA ILE A 128 17.75 38.26 -2.49
C ILE A 128 18.53 37.91 -1.21
N LEU A 129 18.71 38.87 -0.29
CA LEU A 129 19.42 38.62 0.97
C LEU A 129 18.63 37.72 1.93
N CYS A 130 17.31 37.70 1.84
CA CYS A 130 16.49 36.86 2.72
C CYS A 130 16.51 35.37 2.32
N TYR A 131 16.79 35.06 1.05
CA TYR A 131 16.76 33.67 0.54
C TYR A 131 17.97 32.83 0.95
N ILE A 132 19.07 33.45 1.41
CA ILE A 132 20.32 32.74 1.72
C ILE A 132 20.42 32.31 3.21
N SER A 133 19.50 32.75 4.08
CA SER A 133 19.56 32.52 5.54
C SER A 133 18.46 31.61 6.14
N LYS A 134 17.92 30.64 5.38
CA LYS A 134 16.97 29.66 5.97
C LYS A 134 17.19 28.24 5.49
#